data_AF-A0A1A8V135-F1
#
_entry.id   AF-A0A1A8V135-F1
#
_cell.length_a   1.000
_cell.length_b   1.000
_cell.length_c   1.000
_cell.angle_alpha   90.00
_cell.angle_beta   90.00
_cell.angle_gamma   90.00
#
_symmetry.space_group_name_H-M   'P 1'
#
loop_
_entity.id
_entity.type
_entity.pdbx_description
1 polymer ?
#
loop_
_entity_poly.entity_id
_entity_poly.type
_entity_poly.pdbx_seq_one_letter_code
_entity_poly.pdbx_strand_id
1 'polypeptide(L)'
;NLNNALGAIRVLGVELIEDELKPHLNTVLANIKERKKGTSEQVVISGILPILALSLRNRGPLSLLTAKLVAELAKESVVRKGFGDAGLVTALLSVLTCTNEELLIYAVIAISRMSYDSSKQQELLLQRGAVPRLVAILLRLPHKEALEEVCLLALCNLSGMGVAEEAGMIWERGVSLRPGECVFHGVSPHTCGFASSVTLVRVSQWGPGQYAVSIEDFQRCSSSFWNSHGNKRAQHWFPFFSLGSCSNMLKVIKFSTRNVPRTKSLKTRVFHTFL
;
A
#
# COMPACT_ATOMS: atom_id res chain seq x y z
N ASN A 1 -16.20 -26.88 1.68
CA ASN A 1 -15.31 -27.64 0.77
C ASN A 1 -14.81 -26.68 -0.32
N LEU A 2 -13.49 -26.51 -0.47
CA LEU A 2 -12.87 -25.53 -1.38
C LEU A 2 -13.15 -25.84 -2.86
N ASN A 3 -12.99 -27.09 -3.29
CA ASN A 3 -13.21 -27.48 -4.70
C ASN A 3 -14.65 -27.20 -5.16
N ASN A 4 -15.63 -27.47 -4.31
CA ASN A 4 -17.03 -27.17 -4.59
C ASN A 4 -17.25 -25.66 -4.73
N ALA A 5 -16.64 -24.84 -3.87
CA ALA A 5 -16.75 -23.39 -3.97
C ALA A 5 -16.10 -22.84 -5.24
N LEU A 6 -14.91 -23.33 -5.62
CA LEU A 6 -14.24 -22.95 -6.85
C LEU A 6 -15.05 -23.35 -8.09
N GLY A 7 -15.63 -24.56 -8.09
CA GLY A 7 -16.52 -25.03 -9.15
C GLY A 7 -17.78 -24.18 -9.28
N ALA A 8 -18.43 -23.85 -8.16
CA ALA A 8 -19.62 -23.01 -8.15
C ALA A 8 -19.32 -21.58 -8.64
N ILE A 9 -18.22 -20.96 -8.21
CA ILE A 9 -17.79 -19.66 -8.73
C ILE A 9 -17.59 -19.73 -10.25
N ARG A 10 -16.97 -20.81 -10.76
CA ARG A 10 -16.76 -20.96 -12.21
C ARG A 10 -18.07 -21.02 -13.01
N VAL A 11 -19.07 -21.73 -12.49
CA VAL A 11 -20.35 -21.97 -13.19
C VAL A 11 -21.29 -20.77 -13.05
N LEU A 12 -21.48 -20.28 -11.83
CA LEU A 12 -22.46 -19.24 -11.50
C LEU A 12 -21.89 -17.82 -11.63
N GLY A 13 -20.57 -17.71 -11.76
CA GLY A 13 -19.85 -16.44 -11.66
C GLY A 13 -20.11 -15.42 -12.75
N VAL A 14 -20.72 -15.82 -13.87
CA VAL A 14 -21.05 -14.91 -14.97
C VAL A 14 -22.30 -14.08 -14.65
N GLU A 15 -23.27 -14.67 -13.96
CA GLU A 15 -24.54 -14.01 -13.63
C GLU A 15 -24.40 -13.06 -12.43
N LEU A 16 -23.35 -13.24 -11.63
CA LEU A 16 -23.00 -12.38 -10.50
C LEU A 16 -24.13 -12.24 -9.45
N ILE A 17 -24.96 -13.27 -9.31
CA ILE A 17 -26.03 -13.32 -8.30
C ILE A 17 -25.40 -13.37 -6.91
N GLU A 18 -25.69 -12.36 -6.08
CA GLU A 18 -25.02 -12.16 -4.80
C GLU A 18 -25.19 -13.37 -3.87
N ASP A 19 -26.43 -13.77 -3.63
CA ASP A 19 -26.77 -14.80 -2.64
C ASP A 19 -26.16 -16.16 -2.96
N GLU A 20 -25.99 -16.46 -4.26
CA GLU A 20 -25.38 -17.70 -4.72
C GLU A 20 -23.85 -17.66 -4.61
N LEU A 21 -23.21 -16.54 -4.98
CA LEU A 21 -21.76 -16.46 -5.05
C LEU A 21 -21.08 -16.13 -3.73
N LYS A 22 -21.72 -15.31 -2.89
CA LYS A 22 -21.18 -14.85 -1.60
C LYS A 22 -20.68 -15.98 -0.70
N PRO A 23 -21.43 -17.09 -0.45
CA PRO A 23 -20.92 -18.19 0.38
C PRO A 23 -19.68 -18.87 -0.20
N HIS A 24 -19.59 -18.97 -1.53
CA HIS A 24 -18.45 -19.58 -2.21
C HIS A 24 -17.22 -18.67 -2.17
N LEU A 25 -17.39 -17.37 -2.43
CA LEU A 25 -16.31 -16.37 -2.30
C LEU A 25 -15.76 -16.32 -0.86
N ASN A 26 -16.64 -16.36 0.15
CA ASN A 26 -16.25 -16.44 1.56
C ASN A 26 -15.48 -17.73 1.87
N THR A 27 -15.89 -18.87 1.30
CA THR A 27 -15.17 -20.13 1.46
C THR A 27 -13.75 -20.04 0.91
N VAL A 28 -13.56 -19.50 -0.30
CA VAL A 28 -12.22 -19.33 -0.89
C VAL A 28 -11.39 -18.35 -0.05
N LEU A 29 -11.98 -17.24 0.39
CA LEU A 29 -11.32 -16.25 1.24
C LEU A 29 -10.85 -16.84 2.58
N ALA A 30 -11.66 -17.67 3.22
CA ALA A 30 -11.27 -18.35 4.46
C ALA A 30 -10.09 -19.30 4.24
N ASN A 31 -10.15 -20.13 3.19
CA ASN A 31 -9.07 -21.09 2.91
C ASN A 31 -7.75 -20.41 2.56
N ILE A 32 -7.77 -19.28 1.83
CA ILE A 32 -6.54 -18.54 1.52
C ILE A 32 -5.95 -17.86 2.76
N LYS A 33 -6.79 -17.30 3.65
CA LYS A 33 -6.35 -16.70 4.92
C LYS A 33 -5.71 -17.72 5.86
N GLU A 34 -6.25 -18.93 5.90
CA GLU A 34 -5.73 -20.05 6.68
C GLU A 34 -4.42 -20.63 6.10
N ARG A 35 -3.94 -20.14 4.95
CA ARG A 35 -2.73 -20.60 4.25
C ARG A 35 -2.70 -22.12 4.05
N LYS A 36 -3.87 -22.72 3.77
CA LYS A 36 -3.96 -24.15 3.51
C LYS A 36 -3.15 -24.50 2.25
N LYS A 37 -2.21 -25.43 2.41
CA LYS A 37 -1.34 -25.92 1.32
C LYS A 37 -2.18 -26.34 0.11
N GLY A 38 -1.80 -25.90 -1.09
CA GLY A 38 -2.49 -26.24 -2.34
C GLY A 38 -3.64 -25.30 -2.72
N THR A 39 -4.07 -24.40 -1.82
CA THR A 39 -5.22 -23.51 -2.10
C THR A 39 -4.94 -22.55 -3.25
N SER A 40 -3.74 -21.98 -3.30
CA SER A 40 -3.34 -21.01 -4.31
C SER A 40 -3.23 -21.66 -5.70
N GLU A 41 -2.67 -22.86 -5.78
CA GLU A 41 -2.62 -23.66 -7.01
C GLU A 41 -4.02 -24.04 -7.48
N GLN A 42 -4.90 -24.48 -6.57
CA GLN A 42 -6.29 -24.81 -6.91
C GLN A 42 -7.06 -23.59 -7.44
N VAL A 43 -6.84 -22.40 -6.86
CA VAL A 43 -7.43 -21.15 -7.37
C VAL A 43 -6.99 -20.89 -8.81
N VAL A 44 -5.71 -21.04 -9.13
CA VAL A 44 -5.20 -20.86 -10.50
C VAL A 44 -5.82 -21.88 -11.45
N ILE A 45 -5.78 -23.18 -11.10
CA ILE A 45 -6.29 -24.28 -11.93
C ILE A 45 -7.81 -24.14 -12.16
N SER A 46 -8.54 -23.65 -11.16
CA SER A 46 -10.00 -23.52 -11.25
C SER A 46 -10.45 -22.48 -12.28
N GLY A 47 -9.57 -21.54 -12.67
CA GLY A 47 -9.88 -20.52 -13.68
C GLY A 47 -10.84 -19.43 -13.17
N ILE A 48 -10.94 -19.19 -11.87
CA ILE A 48 -11.88 -18.19 -11.32
C ILE A 48 -11.40 -16.73 -11.42
N LEU A 49 -10.12 -16.48 -11.72
CA LEU A 49 -9.57 -15.11 -11.74
C LEU A 49 -10.30 -14.15 -12.71
N PRO A 50 -10.67 -14.56 -13.95
CA PRO A 50 -11.45 -13.71 -14.85
C PRO A 50 -12.84 -13.35 -14.32
N ILE A 51 -13.45 -14.24 -13.52
CA ILE A 51 -14.75 -14.03 -12.87
C ILE A 51 -14.60 -13.00 -11.75
N LEU A 52 -13.53 -13.06 -10.96
CA LEU A 52 -13.22 -12.02 -9.98
C LEU A 52 -13.02 -10.66 -10.68
N ALA A 53 -12.35 -10.63 -11.83
CA ALA A 53 -12.20 -9.41 -12.63
C ALA A 53 -13.54 -8.90 -13.18
N LEU A 54 -14.45 -9.79 -13.58
CA LEU A 54 -15.81 -9.43 -14.00
C LEU A 54 -16.61 -8.81 -12.84
N SER A 55 -16.61 -9.46 -11.67
CA SER A 55 -17.28 -8.98 -10.46
C SER A 55 -16.81 -7.59 -10.01
N LEU A 56 -15.49 -7.32 -10.06
CA LEU A 56 -14.93 -6.00 -9.76
C LEU A 56 -15.34 -4.93 -10.80
N ARG A 57 -15.40 -5.29 -12.09
CA ARG A 57 -15.83 -4.36 -13.16
C ARG A 57 -17.32 -4.01 -13.06
N ASN A 58 -18.15 -4.95 -12.63
CA ASN A 58 -19.59 -4.75 -12.48
C ASN A 58 -19.94 -3.76 -11.35
N ARG A 59 -19.03 -3.56 -10.38
CA ARG A 59 -19.22 -2.65 -9.23
C ARG A 59 -20.50 -2.93 -8.42
N GLY A 60 -20.91 -4.19 -8.37
CA GLY A 60 -22.09 -4.64 -7.64
C GLY A 60 -21.82 -4.90 -6.14
N PRO A 61 -22.78 -5.52 -5.43
CA PRO A 61 -22.67 -5.75 -3.99
C PRO A 61 -21.52 -6.70 -3.61
N LEU A 62 -21.10 -7.58 -4.52
CA LEU A 62 -19.96 -8.48 -4.34
C LEU A 62 -18.59 -7.79 -4.45
N SER A 63 -18.50 -6.53 -4.90
CA SER A 63 -17.21 -5.90 -5.22
C SER A 63 -16.28 -5.77 -4.03
N LEU A 64 -16.79 -5.44 -2.84
CA LEU A 64 -15.97 -5.37 -1.62
C LEU A 64 -15.41 -6.73 -1.23
N LEU A 65 -16.25 -7.77 -1.20
CA LEU A 65 -15.81 -9.14 -0.91
C LEU A 65 -14.79 -9.64 -1.95
N THR A 66 -15.05 -9.32 -3.22
CA THR A 66 -14.15 -9.68 -4.32
C THR A 66 -12.81 -8.96 -4.20
N ALA A 67 -12.79 -7.67 -3.84
CA ALA A 67 -11.55 -6.92 -3.63
C ALA A 67 -10.75 -7.47 -2.44
N LYS A 68 -11.42 -7.81 -1.34
CA LYS A 68 -10.81 -8.52 -0.19
C LYS A 68 -10.16 -9.83 -0.62
N LEU A 69 -10.88 -10.65 -1.40
CA LEU A 69 -10.35 -11.91 -1.93
C LEU A 69 -9.17 -11.71 -2.85
N VAL A 70 -9.25 -10.79 -3.81
CA VAL A 70 -8.15 -10.50 -4.74
C VAL A 70 -6.92 -9.98 -3.99
N ALA A 71 -7.10 -9.11 -2.99
CA ALA A 71 -6.01 -8.63 -2.15
C ALA A 71 -5.32 -9.79 -1.42
N GLU A 72 -6.07 -10.72 -0.82
CA GLU A 72 -5.50 -11.89 -0.14
C GLU A 72 -4.81 -12.86 -1.11
N LEU A 73 -5.42 -13.14 -2.26
CA LEU A 73 -4.82 -13.93 -3.32
C LEU A 73 -3.50 -13.31 -3.84
N ALA A 74 -3.40 -11.98 -3.83
CA ALA A 74 -2.19 -11.27 -4.24
C ALA A 74 -0.99 -11.55 -3.33
N LYS A 75 -1.15 -12.11 -2.13
CA LYS A 75 -0.01 -12.57 -1.30
C LYS A 75 0.74 -13.74 -1.96
N GLU A 76 0.01 -14.56 -2.72
CA GLU A 76 0.52 -15.77 -3.33
C GLU A 76 1.13 -15.49 -4.71
N SER A 77 2.45 -15.68 -4.84
CA SER A 77 3.17 -15.37 -6.08
C SER A 77 2.67 -16.18 -7.29
N VAL A 78 2.27 -17.44 -7.06
CA VAL A 78 1.70 -18.32 -8.09
C VAL A 78 0.39 -17.77 -8.66
N VAL A 79 -0.41 -17.10 -7.82
CA VAL A 79 -1.69 -16.51 -8.22
C VAL A 79 -1.46 -15.17 -8.94
N ARG A 80 -0.55 -14.33 -8.44
CA ARG A 80 -0.20 -13.02 -9.04
C ARG A 80 0.21 -13.13 -10.51
N LYS A 81 0.85 -14.22 -10.91
CA LYS A 81 1.27 -14.45 -12.32
C LYS A 81 0.09 -14.41 -13.29
N GLY A 82 -1.09 -14.88 -12.87
CA GLY A 82 -2.31 -14.89 -13.69
C GLY A 82 -3.11 -13.59 -13.68
N PHE A 83 -2.76 -12.60 -12.85
CA PHE A 83 -3.58 -11.38 -12.68
C PHE A 83 -3.66 -10.50 -13.93
N GLY A 84 -2.56 -10.39 -14.67
CA GLY A 84 -2.53 -9.64 -15.93
C GLY A 84 -3.47 -10.26 -16.95
N ASP A 85 -3.28 -11.55 -17.23
CA ASP A 85 -4.01 -12.29 -18.28
C ASP A 85 -5.49 -12.45 -17.93
N ALA A 86 -5.83 -12.53 -16.63
CA ALA A 86 -7.22 -12.59 -16.17
C ALA A 86 -7.95 -11.23 -16.19
N GLY A 87 -7.28 -10.13 -16.55
CA GLY A 87 -7.88 -8.79 -16.59
C GLY A 87 -8.08 -8.13 -15.22
N LEU A 88 -7.49 -8.68 -14.15
CA LEU A 88 -7.60 -8.13 -12.79
C LEU A 88 -6.94 -6.75 -12.69
N VAL A 89 -5.87 -6.50 -13.44
CA VAL A 89 -5.22 -5.17 -13.51
C VAL A 89 -6.24 -4.10 -13.91
N THR A 90 -6.94 -4.30 -15.03
CA THR A 90 -7.93 -3.34 -15.52
C THR A 90 -9.13 -3.21 -14.59
N ALA A 91 -9.55 -4.32 -13.96
CA ALA A 91 -10.67 -4.32 -13.04
C ALA A 91 -10.35 -3.52 -11.76
N LEU A 92 -9.17 -3.72 -11.17
CA LEU A 92 -8.71 -2.97 -10.00
C LEU A 92 -8.55 -1.48 -10.29
N LEU A 93 -7.99 -1.12 -11.45
CA LEU A 93 -7.89 0.29 -11.87
C LEU A 93 -9.24 0.96 -12.08
N SER A 94 -10.26 0.20 -12.52
CA SER A 94 -11.65 0.69 -12.57
C SER A 94 -12.15 1.01 -11.16
N VAL A 95 -11.92 0.12 -10.19
CA VAL A 95 -12.33 0.30 -8.79
C VAL A 95 -11.71 1.55 -8.15
N LEU A 96 -10.49 1.95 -8.52
CA LEU A 96 -9.86 3.17 -8.00
C LEU A 96 -10.63 4.48 -8.29
N THR A 97 -11.61 4.45 -9.19
CA THR A 97 -12.49 5.59 -9.49
C THR A 97 -13.73 5.67 -8.59
N CYS A 98 -13.95 4.68 -7.72
CA CYS A 98 -15.08 4.65 -6.80
C CYS A 98 -14.89 5.63 -5.62
N THR A 99 -15.97 5.83 -4.85
CA THR A 99 -15.99 6.67 -3.63
C THR A 99 -15.96 5.87 -2.34
N ASN A 100 -16.25 4.56 -2.39
CA ASN A 100 -16.25 3.69 -1.21
C ASN A 100 -14.81 3.47 -0.70
N GLU A 101 -14.49 4.07 0.45
CA GLU A 101 -13.15 4.05 1.05
C GLU A 101 -12.64 2.63 1.34
N GLU A 102 -13.49 1.76 1.90
CA GLU A 102 -13.09 0.39 2.24
C GLU A 102 -12.76 -0.42 0.97
N LEU A 103 -13.58 -0.28 -0.07
CA LEU A 103 -13.33 -0.91 -1.37
C LEU A 103 -12.02 -0.39 -2.01
N LEU A 104 -11.76 0.92 -1.93
CA LEU A 104 -10.52 1.52 -2.40
C LEU A 104 -9.31 0.94 -1.67
N ILE A 105 -9.37 0.82 -0.34
CA ILE A 105 -8.28 0.25 0.48
C ILE A 105 -7.90 -1.13 -0.05
N TYR A 106 -8.86 -2.05 -0.19
CA TYR A 106 -8.56 -3.41 -0.66
C TYR A 106 -8.10 -3.46 -2.12
N ALA A 107 -8.63 -2.59 -2.99
CA ALA A 107 -8.17 -2.50 -4.37
C ALA A 107 -6.71 -2.00 -4.45
N VAL A 108 -6.35 -1.01 -3.64
CA VAL A 108 -5.00 -0.47 -3.57
C VAL A 108 -4.03 -1.49 -2.95
N ILE A 109 -4.42 -2.21 -1.90
CA ILE A 109 -3.64 -3.32 -1.34
C ILE A 109 -3.35 -4.38 -2.42
N ALA A 110 -4.36 -4.78 -3.18
CA ALA A 110 -4.19 -5.74 -4.27
C ALA A 110 -3.20 -5.23 -5.33
N ILE A 111 -3.28 -3.95 -5.72
CA ILE A 111 -2.35 -3.32 -6.67
C ILE A 111 -0.93 -3.28 -6.09
N SER A 112 -0.77 -2.88 -4.82
CA SER A 112 0.51 -2.85 -4.14
C SER A 112 1.18 -4.22 -4.16
N ARG A 113 0.47 -5.26 -3.69
CA ARG A 113 0.95 -6.66 -3.66
C ARG A 113 1.23 -7.20 -5.07
N MET A 114 0.41 -6.84 -6.06
CA MET A 114 0.63 -7.23 -7.46
C MET A 114 1.89 -6.60 -8.07
N SER A 115 2.19 -5.35 -7.70
CA SER A 115 3.40 -4.63 -8.14
C SER A 115 4.65 -4.99 -7.33
N TYR A 116 4.50 -5.73 -6.24
CA TYR A 116 5.62 -6.19 -5.41
C TYR A 116 6.46 -7.23 -6.16
N ASP A 117 7.73 -6.92 -6.38
CA ASP A 117 8.73 -7.80 -6.99
C ASP A 117 8.31 -8.41 -8.35
N SER A 118 7.66 -7.60 -9.20
CA SER A 118 7.19 -8.03 -10.51
C SER A 118 7.27 -6.92 -11.55
N SER A 119 8.35 -6.88 -12.31
CA SER A 119 8.59 -5.85 -13.34
C SER A 119 7.51 -5.82 -14.42
N LYS A 120 7.06 -6.99 -14.91
CA LYS A 120 5.97 -7.11 -15.91
C LYS A 120 4.68 -6.48 -15.38
N GLN A 121 4.31 -6.73 -14.14
CA GLN A 121 3.07 -6.23 -13.54
C GLN A 121 3.19 -4.74 -13.20
N GLN A 122 4.36 -4.29 -12.74
CA GLN A 122 4.67 -2.88 -12.56
C GLN A 122 4.51 -2.12 -13.88
N GLU A 123 5.16 -2.57 -14.96
CA GLU A 123 5.06 -1.95 -16.27
C GLU A 123 3.62 -1.89 -16.77
N LEU A 124 2.88 -3.00 -16.67
CA LEU A 124 1.48 -3.05 -17.08
C LEU A 124 0.60 -2.07 -16.28
N LEU A 125 0.79 -1.97 -14.96
CA LEU A 125 0.08 -1.00 -14.13
C LEU A 125 0.42 0.45 -14.50
N LEU A 126 1.71 0.74 -14.76
CA LEU A 126 2.18 2.06 -15.18
C LEU A 126 1.56 2.46 -16.53
N GLN A 127 1.64 1.59 -17.54
CA GLN A 127 1.07 1.81 -18.87
C GLN A 127 -0.45 2.03 -18.83
N ARG A 128 -1.15 1.40 -17.89
CA ARG A 128 -2.61 1.54 -17.73
C ARG A 128 -3.02 2.72 -16.82
N GLY A 129 -2.06 3.51 -16.34
CA GLY A 129 -2.31 4.72 -15.55
C GLY A 129 -2.67 4.43 -14.09
N ALA A 130 -1.93 3.56 -13.42
CA ALA A 130 -2.07 3.35 -11.98
C ALA A 130 -1.69 4.59 -11.16
N VAL A 131 -0.55 5.21 -11.47
CA VAL A 131 -0.02 6.39 -10.75
C VAL A 131 -1.03 7.55 -10.73
N PRO A 132 -1.59 8.02 -11.87
CA PRO A 132 -2.57 9.11 -11.81
C PRO A 132 -3.78 8.76 -10.92
N ARG A 133 -4.31 7.53 -10.99
CA ARG A 133 -5.44 7.14 -10.15
C ARG A 133 -5.12 7.12 -8.66
N LEU A 134 -3.91 6.67 -8.28
CA LEU A 134 -3.44 6.71 -6.89
C LEU A 134 -3.25 8.15 -6.40
N VAL A 135 -2.68 9.02 -7.24
CA VAL A 135 -2.54 10.46 -6.93
C VAL A 135 -3.91 11.11 -6.75
N ALA A 136 -4.88 10.83 -7.62
CA ALA A 136 -6.24 11.34 -7.50
C ALA A 136 -6.90 10.95 -6.17
N ILE A 137 -6.66 9.72 -5.68
CA ILE A 137 -7.14 9.28 -4.37
C ILE A 137 -6.50 10.10 -3.25
N LEU A 138 -5.16 10.23 -3.24
CA LEU A 138 -4.42 10.99 -2.22
C LEU A 138 -4.86 12.46 -2.12
N LEU A 139 -5.24 13.06 -3.26
CA LEU A 139 -5.68 14.45 -3.33
C LEU A 139 -7.16 14.64 -2.97
N ARG A 140 -8.02 13.70 -3.37
CA ARG A 140 -9.48 13.77 -3.14
C ARG A 140 -9.87 13.36 -1.72
N LEU A 141 -9.10 12.46 -1.11
CA LEU A 141 -9.39 11.89 0.21
C LEU A 141 -8.20 12.11 1.17
N PRO A 142 -7.82 13.38 1.46
CA PRO A 142 -6.71 13.66 2.36
C PRO A 142 -7.10 13.31 3.82
N HIS A 143 -6.09 13.02 4.63
CA HIS A 143 -6.19 12.67 6.05
C HIS A 143 -6.91 11.33 6.33
N LYS A 144 -7.07 10.49 5.31
CA LYS A 144 -7.55 9.11 5.47
C LYS A 144 -6.36 8.18 5.65
N GLU A 145 -5.77 8.17 6.84
CA GLU A 145 -4.50 7.50 7.17
C GLU A 145 -4.35 6.12 6.51
N ALA A 146 -5.26 5.19 6.79
CA ALA A 146 -5.19 3.84 6.24
C ALA A 146 -5.20 3.78 4.70
N LEU A 147 -5.93 4.69 4.03
CA LEU A 147 -5.97 4.78 2.57
C LEU A 147 -4.72 5.46 1.99
N GLU A 148 -4.20 6.49 2.67
CA GLU A 148 -2.95 7.14 2.32
C GLU A 148 -1.79 6.17 2.39
N GLU A 149 -1.65 5.43 3.49
CA GLU A 149 -0.59 4.44 3.71
C GLU A 149 -0.54 3.41 2.58
N VAL A 150 -1.67 2.80 2.24
CA VAL A 150 -1.71 1.80 1.17
C VAL A 150 -1.45 2.41 -0.20
N CYS A 151 -1.88 3.66 -0.47
CA CYS A 151 -1.57 4.36 -1.71
C CYS A 151 -0.07 4.66 -1.83
N LEU A 152 0.57 5.11 -0.75
CA LEU A 152 2.00 5.39 -0.70
C LEU A 152 2.81 4.10 -0.89
N LEU A 153 2.39 3.00 -0.25
CA LEU A 153 2.99 1.69 -0.43
C LEU A 153 2.86 1.22 -1.88
N ALA A 154 1.69 1.38 -2.50
CA ALA A 154 1.47 1.02 -3.91
C ALA A 154 2.37 1.85 -4.85
N LEU A 155 2.51 3.16 -4.61
CA LEU A 155 3.42 4.03 -5.37
C LEU A 155 4.89 3.58 -5.22
N CYS A 156 5.31 3.22 -4.01
CA CYS A 156 6.65 2.68 -3.77
C CYS A 156 6.87 1.36 -4.53
N ASN A 157 5.91 0.44 -4.51
CA ASN A 157 6.03 -0.84 -5.22
C ASN A 157 6.00 -0.67 -6.74
N LEU A 158 5.16 0.22 -7.27
CA LEU A 158 5.20 0.64 -8.68
C LEU A 158 6.54 1.28 -9.08
N SER A 159 7.24 1.87 -8.12
CA SER A 159 8.56 2.47 -8.36
C SER A 159 9.73 1.48 -8.38
N GLY A 160 9.46 0.19 -8.13
CA GLY A 160 10.50 -0.82 -8.05
C GLY A 160 11.30 -0.77 -6.74
N MET A 161 10.82 -0.02 -5.74
CA MET A 161 11.44 0.02 -4.41
C MET A 161 11.21 -1.27 -3.62
N GLY A 162 10.14 -2.02 -3.92
CA GLY A 162 9.89 -3.35 -3.36
C GLY A 162 9.70 -3.32 -1.84
N VAL A 163 8.80 -2.46 -1.36
CA VAL A 163 8.46 -2.35 0.05
C VAL A 163 7.39 -3.40 0.38
N ALA A 164 7.78 -4.39 1.20
CA ALA A 164 6.86 -5.40 1.70
C ALA A 164 5.86 -4.78 2.68
N GLU A 165 4.62 -5.26 2.70
CA GLU A 165 3.60 -4.80 3.65
C GLU A 165 4.00 -5.12 5.10
N GLU A 166 4.67 -6.25 5.30
CA GLU A 166 5.20 -6.72 6.58
C GLU A 166 6.34 -5.84 7.11
N ALA A 167 6.89 -4.94 6.29
CA ALA A 167 7.89 -3.98 6.73
C ALA A 167 7.31 -2.98 7.74
N GLY A 168 5.98 -2.88 7.86
CA GLY A 168 5.32 -2.06 8.87
C GLY A 168 5.67 -0.58 8.75
N MET A 169 5.76 -0.08 7.51
CA MET A 169 6.08 1.33 7.23
C MET A 169 5.12 2.24 7.99
N ILE A 170 5.68 3.15 8.79
CA ILE A 170 4.93 4.21 9.46
C ILE A 170 5.05 5.46 8.59
N TRP A 171 3.92 6.05 8.21
CA TRP A 171 3.87 7.22 7.35
C TRP A 171 3.46 8.47 8.13
N GLU A 172 4.20 9.56 7.89
CA GLU A 172 3.87 10.88 8.42
C GLU A 172 3.74 11.88 7.27
N ARG A 173 2.65 12.64 7.27
CA ARG A 173 2.47 13.75 6.33
C ARG A 173 3.40 14.91 6.73
N GLY A 174 4.27 15.29 5.81
CA GLY A 174 5.20 16.39 5.96
C GLY A 174 4.55 17.76 5.73
N VAL A 175 5.28 18.81 6.14
CA VAL A 175 4.90 20.19 5.82
C VAL A 175 5.11 20.44 4.32
N SER A 176 4.05 20.88 3.64
CA SER A 176 4.13 21.33 2.27
C SER A 176 4.80 22.71 2.20
N LEU A 177 5.87 22.83 1.40
CA LEU A 177 6.61 24.08 1.24
C LEU A 177 6.11 24.90 0.05
N ARG A 178 5.33 24.27 -0.84
CA ARG A 178 4.84 24.87 -2.09
C ARG A 178 3.33 24.61 -2.23
N PRO A 179 2.55 25.58 -2.73
CA PRO A 179 1.15 25.33 -3.09
C PRO A 179 1.04 24.14 -4.06
N GLY A 180 0.06 23.26 -3.85
CA GLY A 180 -0.17 22.09 -4.71
C GLY A 180 0.79 20.92 -4.47
N GLU A 181 1.59 20.95 -3.40
CA GLU A 181 2.49 19.86 -3.01
C GLU A 181 1.97 19.10 -1.78
N CYS A 182 2.09 17.77 -1.81
CA CYS A 182 1.93 16.88 -0.67
C CYS A 182 3.23 16.10 -0.46
N VAL A 183 3.70 16.03 0.78
CA VAL A 183 4.94 15.33 1.14
C VAL A 183 4.62 14.30 2.21
N PHE A 184 5.19 13.10 2.08
CA PHE A 184 5.02 11.99 3.01
C PHE A 184 6.37 11.36 3.33
N HIS A 185 6.58 11.05 4.60
CA HIS A 185 7.79 10.41 5.11
C HIS A 185 7.42 9.03 5.65
N GLY A 186 7.95 7.99 5.02
CA GLY A 186 7.79 6.61 5.45
C GLY A 186 9.05 6.15 6.18
N VAL A 187 8.89 5.54 7.35
CA VAL A 187 10.00 4.92 8.09
C VAL A 187 9.68 3.45 8.29
N SER A 188 10.61 2.57 7.90
CA SER A 188 10.51 1.15 8.22
C SER A 188 11.12 0.89 9.60
N PRO A 189 10.36 0.32 10.55
CA PRO A 189 10.94 -0.21 11.78
C PRO A 189 11.77 -1.47 11.44
N HIS A 190 13.08 -1.40 11.60
CA HIS A 190 13.94 -2.56 11.37
C HIS A 190 13.78 -3.55 12.52
N THR A 191 13.46 -4.81 12.21
CA THR A 191 13.33 -5.89 13.18
C THR A 191 14.67 -6.41 13.71
N CYS A 192 15.78 -6.13 13.02
CA CYS A 192 17.13 -6.44 13.49
C CYS A 192 18.18 -5.64 12.69
N GLY A 193 18.93 -4.77 13.36
CA GLY A 193 20.09 -4.08 12.77
C GLY A 193 19.90 -2.58 12.58
N PHE A 194 20.95 -1.83 12.89
CA PHE A 194 20.98 -0.39 13.16
C PHE A 194 20.72 0.55 11.96
N ALA A 195 20.03 0.11 10.91
CA ALA A 195 19.92 0.85 9.65
C ALA A 195 18.48 1.21 9.28
N SER A 196 17.95 2.33 9.77
CA SER A 196 16.64 2.86 9.34
C SER A 196 16.67 3.40 7.91
N SER A 197 15.78 2.92 7.04
CA SER A 197 15.50 3.56 5.75
C SER A 197 14.38 4.57 5.90
N VAL A 198 14.54 5.73 5.27
CA VAL A 198 13.49 6.75 5.18
C VAL A 198 13.09 6.87 3.73
N THR A 199 11.81 6.66 3.43
CA THR A 199 11.24 6.85 2.10
C THR A 199 10.48 8.17 2.06
N LEU A 200 10.88 9.07 1.18
CA LEU A 200 10.20 10.34 0.92
C LEU A 200 9.35 10.18 -0.34
N VAL A 201 8.04 10.40 -0.22
CA VAL A 201 7.13 10.50 -1.36
C VAL A 201 6.63 11.93 -1.46
N ARG A 202 6.82 12.55 -2.63
CA ARG A 202 6.38 13.91 -2.91
C ARG A 202 5.47 13.88 -4.13
N VAL A 203 4.26 14.39 -3.95
CA VAL A 203 3.28 14.62 -5.02
C VAL A 203 3.21 16.12 -5.24
N SER A 204 3.61 16.60 -6.41
CA SER A 204 3.60 18.03 -6.74
C SER A 204 2.79 18.30 -7.99
N GLN A 205 1.90 19.28 -7.91
CA GLN A 205 1.22 19.81 -9.08
C GLN A 205 2.16 20.79 -9.81
N TRP A 206 2.36 20.60 -11.11
CA TRP A 206 3.18 21.49 -11.93
C TRP A 206 2.41 22.15 -13.08
N GLY A 207 1.16 21.72 -13.30
CA GLY A 207 0.19 22.36 -14.18
C GLY A 207 -1.25 21.93 -13.84
N PRO A 208 -2.28 22.54 -14.44
CA PRO A 208 -3.68 22.11 -14.27
C PRO A 208 -3.83 20.64 -14.67
N GLY A 209 -4.25 19.78 -13.72
CA GLY A 209 -4.36 18.32 -13.93
C GLY A 209 -3.01 17.57 -14.08
N GLN A 210 -1.87 18.25 -13.96
CA GLN A 210 -0.54 17.66 -14.20
C GLN A 210 0.23 17.52 -12.89
N TYR A 211 0.58 16.28 -12.55
CA TYR A 211 1.23 15.94 -11.30
C TYR A 211 2.52 15.18 -11.53
N ALA A 212 3.53 15.48 -10.71
CA ALA A 212 4.74 14.71 -10.60
C ALA A 212 4.74 13.97 -9.26
N VAL A 213 5.15 12.70 -9.28
CA VAL A 213 5.37 11.90 -8.06
C VAL A 213 6.85 11.56 -8.01
N SER A 214 7.58 12.08 -7.03
CA SER A 214 8.96 11.68 -6.75
C SER A 214 9.01 10.78 -5.51
N ILE A 215 9.77 9.70 -5.62
CA ILE A 215 9.99 8.75 -4.53
C ILE A 215 11.49 8.62 -4.36
N GLU A 216 11.97 8.91 -3.16
CA GLU A 216 13.38 8.89 -2.78
C GLU A 216 13.55 8.01 -1.55
N ASP A 217 14.49 7.08 -1.58
CA ASP A 217 14.81 6.26 -0.42
C ASP A 217 16.22 6.55 0.09
N PHE A 218 16.29 6.80 1.39
CA PHE A 218 17.50 7.18 2.10
C PHE A 218 17.86 6.05 3.05
N GLN A 219 18.83 5.22 2.66
CA GLN A 219 19.39 4.22 3.56
C GLN A 219 20.32 4.91 4.58
N ARG A 220 19.94 4.90 5.87
CA ARG A 220 20.82 5.39 6.93
C ARG A 220 21.51 4.21 7.61
N CYS A 221 22.84 4.27 7.76
CA CYS A 221 23.59 3.31 8.56
C CYS A 221 23.93 3.90 9.95
N SER A 222 23.42 3.25 11.01
CA SER A 222 23.82 3.27 12.43
C SER A 222 23.75 4.55 13.30
N SER A 223 22.74 4.52 14.20
CA SER A 223 22.69 4.77 15.67
C SER A 223 23.41 5.93 16.38
N SER A 224 24.24 6.75 15.75
CA SER A 224 24.93 7.85 16.45
C SER A 224 24.18 9.19 16.46
N PHE A 225 23.08 9.32 15.70
CA PHE A 225 22.42 10.61 15.53
C PHE A 225 21.31 10.92 16.56
N TRP A 226 20.92 9.94 17.38
CA TRP A 226 19.93 10.14 18.45
C TRP A 226 20.56 10.19 19.87
N ASN A 227 21.85 9.83 20.02
CA ASN A 227 22.50 9.69 21.34
C ASN A 227 23.60 10.72 21.65
N SER A 228 23.61 11.88 20.99
CA SER A 228 24.54 12.97 21.33
C SER A 228 23.88 14.21 21.94
N HIS A 229 22.72 14.04 22.59
CA HIS A 229 22.32 14.86 23.74
C HIS A 229 21.38 14.05 24.64
N GLY A 230 21.96 13.11 25.37
CA GLY A 230 21.19 12.27 26.27
C GLY A 230 22.03 11.52 27.30
N ASN A 231 23.22 12.01 27.66
CA ASN A 231 23.91 11.45 28.82
C ASN A 231 23.39 12.14 30.08
N LYS A 232 22.27 11.62 30.60
CA LYS A 232 22.10 11.23 32.01
C LYS A 232 20.72 10.60 32.22
N ARG A 233 20.75 9.27 32.39
CA ARG A 233 19.81 8.40 33.12
C ARG A 233 18.38 8.24 32.58
N ALA A 234 18.12 7.08 31.99
CA ALA A 234 17.00 6.22 32.37
C ALA A 234 17.18 4.80 31.79
N GLN A 235 18.14 4.05 32.33
CA GLN A 235 17.94 2.61 32.46
C GLN A 235 17.43 2.38 33.88
N HIS A 236 16.18 1.91 33.94
CA HIS A 236 15.56 1.11 35.00
C HIS A 236 15.54 1.73 36.41
N TRP A 237 14.43 1.80 37.12
CA TRP A 237 13.24 0.94 37.11
C TRP A 237 12.15 1.61 37.98
N PHE A 238 11.02 0.95 38.25
CA PHE A 238 10.07 1.32 39.32
C PHE A 238 10.75 1.91 40.58
N PRO A 239 10.02 2.51 41.53
CA PRO A 239 9.11 3.67 41.49
C PRO A 239 9.58 4.76 42.50
N PHE A 240 8.85 5.89 42.58
CA PHE A 240 8.48 6.69 43.78
C PHE A 240 8.59 8.23 43.67
N PHE A 241 7.53 8.89 44.16
CA PHE A 241 7.35 10.22 44.78
C PHE A 241 8.10 11.43 44.19
N SER A 242 7.62 12.68 44.17
CA SER A 242 6.35 13.38 44.34
C SER A 242 6.69 14.87 44.25
N LEU A 243 5.72 15.68 43.83
CA LEU A 243 5.56 17.10 44.21
C LEU A 243 6.59 18.12 43.69
N GLY A 244 6.10 19.14 42.99
CA GLY A 244 6.80 20.42 42.87
C GLY A 244 6.68 21.11 41.51
N SER A 245 5.61 21.90 41.35
CA SER A 245 5.53 23.16 40.60
C SER A 245 6.79 23.66 39.86
N CYS A 246 6.68 23.90 38.54
CA CYS A 246 6.57 25.25 37.96
C CYS A 246 6.87 25.30 36.45
N SER A 247 5.92 25.91 35.73
CA SER A 247 6.03 26.81 34.56
C SER A 247 6.70 26.35 33.26
N ASN A 248 5.84 26.25 32.23
CA ASN A 248 5.96 26.80 30.88
C ASN A 248 7.33 26.77 30.17
N MET A 249 7.39 26.05 29.04
CA MET A 249 7.83 26.62 27.76
C MET A 249 7.49 25.68 26.59
N LEU A 250 6.44 26.04 25.83
CA LEU A 250 6.29 25.60 24.44
C LEU A 250 7.49 26.08 23.64
N LYS A 251 8.25 25.17 23.01
CA LYS A 251 9.07 25.51 21.84
C LYS A 251 8.92 24.45 20.75
N VAL A 252 8.23 24.91 19.69
CA VAL A 252 8.14 24.35 18.34
C VAL A 252 9.53 24.01 17.80
N ILE A 253 9.75 22.75 17.40
CA ILE A 253 10.97 22.32 16.71
C ILE A 253 10.74 22.39 15.21
N LYS A 254 11.33 23.41 14.56
CA LYS A 254 11.49 23.52 13.11
C LYS A 254 12.59 22.56 12.64
N PHE A 255 12.26 21.58 11.80
CA PHE A 255 13.26 20.83 11.04
C PHE A 255 13.78 21.67 9.87
N SER A 256 15.05 22.06 9.94
CA SER A 256 15.79 22.71 8.86
C SER A 256 16.24 21.66 7.84
N THR A 257 15.93 21.89 6.57
CA THR A 257 16.24 21.06 5.38
C THR A 257 17.74 20.95 5.05
N ARG A 258 18.65 21.29 5.97
CA ARG A 258 20.08 21.48 5.65
C ARG A 258 21.01 20.32 6.00
N ASN A 259 20.54 19.25 6.65
CA ASN A 259 21.40 18.13 7.08
C ASN A 259 20.88 16.77 6.60
N VAL A 260 20.85 16.54 5.28
CA VAL A 260 20.77 15.18 4.74
C VAL A 260 22.22 14.69 4.58
N PRO A 261 22.67 13.67 5.34
CA PRO A 261 24.03 13.16 5.21
C PRO A 261 24.22 12.54 3.83
N ARG A 262 25.33 12.87 3.15
CA ARG A 262 25.79 12.16 1.95
C ARG A 262 26.29 10.76 2.34
N THR A 263 25.40 9.79 2.46
CA THR A 263 25.76 8.37 2.59
C THR A 263 24.94 7.49 1.63
N LYS A 264 25.60 6.42 1.20
CA LYS A 264 25.34 5.54 0.04
C LYS A 264 23.90 5.02 -0.09
N SER A 265 23.49 4.83 -1.36
CA SER A 265 22.22 4.28 -1.86
C SER A 265 21.02 5.24 -1.80
N LEU A 266 20.97 6.20 -2.73
CA LEU A 266 19.76 6.91 -3.14
C LEU A 266 19.13 6.15 -4.31
N LYS A 267 17.94 5.60 -4.11
CA LYS A 267 17.06 5.22 -5.24
C LYS A 267 16.04 6.33 -5.40
N THR A 268 15.98 6.91 -6.60
CA THR A 268 15.03 7.97 -6.93
C THR A 268 14.24 7.55 -8.16
N ARG A 269 12.91 7.65 -8.10
CA ARG A 269 12.05 7.54 -9.28
C ARG A 269 11.08 8.72 -9.33
N VAL A 270 10.88 9.24 -10.54
CA VAL A 270 9.91 10.30 -10.81
C VAL A 270 8.91 9.81 -11.85
N PHE A 271 7.62 10.01 -11.57
CA PHE A 271 6.54 9.81 -12.51
C PHE A 271 5.96 11.16 -12.91
N HIS A 272 5.73 11.37 -14.20
CA HIS A 272 4.92 12.49 -14.69
C HIS A 272 3.56 11.94 -15.10
N THR A 273 2.50 12.57 -14.59
CA THR A 273 1.13 12.07 -14.77
C THR A 273 0.18 13.21 -15.11
N PHE A 274 -0.85 12.86 -15.87
CA PHE A 274 -2.02 13.69 -16.14
C PHE A 274 -3.24 13.03 -15.50
N LEU A 275 -4.03 13.79 -14.75
CA LEU A 275 -5.35 13.41 -14.22
C LEU A 275 -6.46 13.89 -15.14
#